data_AF-A0A843INJ4-F1
#
_entry.id   AF-A0A843INJ4-F1
#
_cell.length_a   1.000
_cell.length_b   1.000
_cell.length_c   1.000
_cell.angle_alpha   90.00
_cell.angle_beta   90.00
_cell.angle_gamma   90.00
#
_symmetry.space_group_name_H-M   'P 1'
#
loop_
_entity.id
_entity.type
_entity.pdbx_description
1 polymer ?
#
loop_
_entity_poly.entity_id
_entity_poly.type
_entity_poly.pdbx_seq_one_letter_code
_entity_poly.pdbx_strand_id
1 'polypeptide(L)'
;MISISSNKSSTLESVDNENKCWIHTVDPSLIKSIDKNNLIGFKNEKTKNLSKRFYPGNEIFLVTRMNDKFVCYGYTVIEEITLRNKKGLYKNFYKNSTQLKIKRIKYFLHPVIIDNFRNQLKSIKSTGRLSDVLRVGYYKEITSNDYRIIKKQSATTGMFPMYFDTYSENMKEFILNTCKSIHNVLKTQENHSQIEIMYFISLLREALKGYRINKDLEELKRFYSRYANELGFKHIPSRDAKSFVVLLTPSGEKKNFSYISLK
;
A
#
# COMPACT_ATOMS: atom_id res chain seq x y z
N MET A 1 -10.47 -66.36 25.85
CA MET A 1 -11.39 -65.34 26.41
C MET A 1 -10.58 -64.51 27.39
N ILE A 2 -10.46 -63.19 27.39
CA ILE A 2 -11.01 -62.02 26.66
C ILE A 2 -9.90 -60.96 26.88
N SER A 3 -9.10 -60.67 25.85
CA SER A 3 -9.17 -59.48 24.99
C SER A 3 -8.92 -58.13 25.68
N ILE A 4 -7.83 -57.52 25.21
CA ILE A 4 -7.27 -56.19 25.46
C ILE A 4 -8.35 -55.10 25.34
N SER A 5 -8.51 -54.31 26.40
CA SER A 5 -9.27 -53.06 26.39
C SER A 5 -8.29 -51.90 26.17
N SER A 6 -8.24 -51.44 24.93
CA SER A 6 -7.58 -50.21 24.50
C SER A 6 -8.23 -49.00 25.19
N ASN A 7 -7.47 -48.33 26.05
CA ASN A 7 -7.81 -46.98 26.51
C ASN A 7 -7.81 -46.06 25.29
N LYS A 8 -9.01 -45.65 24.87
CA LYS A 8 -9.26 -44.62 23.87
C LYS A 8 -8.55 -43.34 24.29
N SER A 9 -7.42 -43.05 23.66
CA SER A 9 -6.89 -41.70 23.55
C SER A 9 -7.97 -40.87 22.85
N SER A 10 -8.64 -40.01 23.59
CA SER A 10 -9.53 -38.99 23.05
C SER A 10 -8.69 -38.00 22.28
N THR A 11 -8.56 -38.23 20.98
CA THR A 11 -8.20 -37.20 20.01
C THR A 11 -9.21 -36.08 20.17
N LEU A 12 -8.79 -35.02 20.88
CA LEU A 12 -9.25 -33.67 20.60
C LEU A 12 -8.94 -33.43 19.13
N GLU A 13 -9.92 -33.72 18.27
CA GLU A 13 -9.98 -33.12 16.95
C GLU A 13 -9.98 -31.61 17.21
N SER A 14 -8.80 -31.01 17.11
CA SER A 14 -8.65 -29.58 17.00
C SER A 14 -9.51 -29.17 15.82
N VAL A 15 -10.65 -28.57 16.10
CA VAL A 15 -11.46 -27.87 15.11
C VAL A 15 -10.53 -26.83 14.52
N ASP A 16 -9.93 -27.14 13.38
CA ASP A 16 -9.21 -26.21 12.53
C ASP A 16 -10.23 -25.14 12.14
N ASN A 17 -10.35 -24.11 12.98
CA ASN A 17 -10.96 -22.86 12.59
C ASN A 17 -10.03 -22.25 11.54
N GLU A 18 -10.09 -22.76 10.31
CA GLU A 18 -9.44 -22.13 9.17
C GLU A 18 -9.97 -20.69 9.09
N ASN A 19 -9.12 -19.74 9.49
CA ASN A 19 -9.42 -18.33 9.40
C ASN A 19 -9.79 -18.01 7.95
N LYS A 20 -11.04 -17.61 7.73
CA LYS A 20 -11.55 -17.30 6.40
C LYS A 20 -10.78 -16.11 5.83
N CYS A 21 -10.24 -16.30 4.63
CA CYS A 21 -9.47 -15.31 3.92
C CYS A 21 -10.30 -14.75 2.75
N TRP A 22 -10.18 -13.43 2.53
CA TRP A 22 -10.99 -12.72 1.54
C TRP A 22 -10.13 -11.84 0.64
N ILE A 23 -10.59 -11.60 -0.57
CA ILE A 23 -10.13 -10.50 -1.43
C ILE A 23 -11.24 -9.45 -1.44
N HIS A 24 -10.87 -8.20 -1.21
CA HIS A 24 -11.73 -7.05 -1.44
C HIS A 24 -11.17 -6.21 -2.59
N THR A 25 -11.95 -6.05 -3.67
CA THR A 25 -11.58 -5.13 -4.75
C THR A 25 -12.04 -3.71 -4.40
N VAL A 26 -11.08 -2.83 -4.17
CA VAL A 26 -11.23 -1.43 -3.80
C VAL A 26 -11.23 -0.55 -5.05
N ASP A 27 -12.03 0.52 -5.02
CA ASP A 27 -11.98 1.56 -6.03
C ASP A 27 -10.69 2.40 -5.85
N PRO A 28 -9.92 2.68 -6.93
CA PRO A 28 -8.65 3.40 -6.82
C PRO A 28 -8.75 4.74 -6.06
N SER A 29 -9.87 5.45 -6.20
CA SER A 29 -10.09 6.74 -5.55
C SER A 29 -10.19 6.65 -4.02
N LEU A 30 -10.46 5.45 -3.48
CA LEU A 30 -10.70 5.24 -2.05
C LEU A 30 -9.46 4.79 -1.29
N ILE A 31 -8.40 4.36 -1.96
CA ILE A 31 -7.22 3.73 -1.33
C ILE A 31 -6.61 4.64 -0.26
N LYS A 32 -6.39 5.93 -0.57
CA LYS A 32 -5.87 6.91 0.41
C LYS A 32 -6.81 7.15 1.58
N SER A 33 -8.13 7.12 1.33
CA SER A 33 -9.13 7.28 2.40
C SER A 33 -9.18 6.06 3.32
N ILE A 34 -9.03 4.86 2.76
CA ILE A 34 -8.99 3.61 3.52
C ILE A 34 -7.71 3.52 4.35
N ASP A 35 -6.55 3.88 3.80
CA ASP A 35 -5.29 3.94 4.54
C ASP A 35 -5.38 4.87 5.75
N LYS A 36 -5.95 6.07 5.55
CA LYS A 36 -6.09 7.06 6.62
C LYS A 36 -7.07 6.63 7.72
N ASN A 37 -8.21 6.07 7.34
CA ASN A 37 -9.31 5.83 8.27
C ASN A 37 -9.37 4.39 8.80
N ASN A 38 -8.65 3.45 8.18
CA ASN A 38 -8.70 2.02 8.49
C ASN A 38 -10.12 1.45 8.53
N LEU A 39 -10.96 1.89 7.57
CA LEU A 39 -12.35 1.51 7.45
C LEU A 39 -12.68 1.08 6.02
N ILE A 40 -13.31 -0.08 5.89
CA ILE A 40 -13.90 -0.57 4.65
C ILE A 40 -15.36 -0.99 4.89
N GLY A 41 -16.13 -1.16 3.83
CA GLY A 41 -17.54 -1.53 3.92
C GLY A 41 -17.99 -2.41 2.78
N PHE A 42 -19.31 -2.53 2.63
CA PHE A 42 -19.92 -3.30 1.55
C PHE A 42 -20.69 -2.38 0.61
N LYS A 43 -20.52 -2.58 -0.71
CA LYS A 43 -21.07 -1.68 -1.73
C LYS A 43 -22.60 -1.61 -1.74
N ASN A 44 -23.28 -2.72 -1.47
CA ASN A 44 -24.75 -2.81 -1.56
C ASN A 44 -25.41 -3.05 -0.20
N GLU A 45 -26.59 -2.50 0.02
CA GLU A 45 -27.39 -2.75 1.23
C GLU A 45 -27.85 -4.22 1.34
N LYS A 46 -28.06 -4.89 0.20
CA LYS A 46 -28.54 -6.29 0.13
C LYS A 46 -27.48 -7.34 0.47
N THR A 47 -26.21 -6.97 0.68
CA THR A 47 -25.15 -7.92 1.09
C THR A 47 -25.20 -8.29 2.59
N LYS A 48 -26.35 -8.13 3.27
CA LYS A 48 -26.52 -8.47 4.69
C LYS A 48 -26.02 -9.89 4.99
N ASN A 49 -26.34 -10.87 4.14
CA ASN A 49 -25.90 -12.26 4.35
C ASN A 49 -24.39 -12.44 4.19
N LEU A 50 -23.76 -11.69 3.29
CA LEU A 50 -22.31 -11.72 3.14
C LEU A 50 -21.61 -11.10 4.36
N SER A 51 -22.10 -9.97 4.86
CA SER A 51 -21.50 -9.27 6.01
C SER A 51 -21.48 -10.12 7.29
N LYS A 52 -22.44 -11.05 7.45
CA LYS A 52 -22.49 -12.01 8.57
C LYS A 52 -21.37 -13.05 8.55
N ARG A 53 -20.66 -13.20 7.42
CA ARG A 53 -19.57 -14.17 7.27
C ARG A 53 -18.22 -13.64 7.72
N PHE A 54 -18.15 -12.35 8.04
CA PHE A 54 -16.94 -11.68 8.50
C PHE A 54 -16.91 -11.67 10.03
N TYR A 55 -15.72 -11.86 10.59
CA TYR A 55 -15.47 -11.78 12.03
C TYR A 55 -14.10 -11.16 12.32
N PRO A 56 -13.89 -10.54 13.49
CA PRO A 56 -12.57 -10.09 13.93
C PRO A 56 -11.54 -11.22 13.79
N GLY A 57 -10.37 -10.91 13.23
CA GLY A 57 -9.33 -11.89 12.91
C GLY A 57 -9.35 -12.39 11.47
N ASN A 58 -10.42 -12.19 10.69
CA ASN A 58 -10.37 -12.47 9.25
C ASN A 58 -9.33 -11.63 8.53
N GLU A 59 -8.63 -12.27 7.60
CA GLU A 59 -7.66 -11.62 6.74
C GLU A 59 -8.28 -11.21 5.41
N ILE A 60 -7.95 -10.02 4.96
CA ILE A 60 -8.45 -9.43 3.73
C ILE A 60 -7.26 -8.95 2.89
N PHE A 61 -7.07 -9.54 1.73
CA PHE A 61 -6.28 -8.94 0.65
C PHE A 61 -7.04 -7.80 0.03
N LEU A 62 -6.35 -6.68 -0.18
CA LEU A 62 -6.89 -5.51 -0.85
C LEU A 62 -6.35 -5.49 -2.28
N VAL A 63 -7.27 -5.43 -3.23
CA VAL A 63 -6.99 -5.40 -4.67
C VAL A 63 -7.55 -4.11 -5.25
N THR A 64 -6.91 -3.54 -6.25
CA THR A 64 -7.45 -2.39 -7.01
C THR A 64 -7.18 -2.57 -8.50
N ARG A 65 -7.81 -1.73 -9.32
CA ARG A 65 -7.43 -1.59 -10.74
C ARG A 65 -6.35 -0.52 -10.89
N MET A 66 -5.25 -0.88 -11.53
CA MET A 66 -4.17 0.03 -11.90
C MET A 66 -3.69 -0.33 -13.30
N ASN A 67 -3.74 0.63 -14.23
CA ASN A 67 -3.39 0.45 -15.65
C ASN A 67 -4.08 -0.81 -16.25
N ASP A 68 -5.40 -0.89 -16.07
CA ASP A 68 -6.26 -2.01 -16.50
C ASP A 68 -5.96 -3.40 -15.90
N LYS A 69 -5.01 -3.50 -14.97
CA LYS A 69 -4.64 -4.73 -14.29
C LYS A 69 -5.19 -4.77 -12.87
N PHE A 70 -5.50 -5.98 -12.38
CA PHE A 70 -5.84 -6.21 -10.97
C PHE A 70 -4.57 -6.35 -10.14
N VAL A 71 -4.34 -5.38 -9.27
CA VAL A 71 -3.15 -5.30 -8.42
C VAL A 71 -3.55 -5.51 -6.97
N CYS A 72 -3.05 -6.59 -6.38
CA CYS A 72 -3.09 -6.78 -4.95
C CYS A 72 -1.99 -5.92 -4.32
N TYR A 73 -2.38 -4.97 -3.50
CA TYR A 73 -1.46 -3.97 -2.96
C TYR A 73 -1.13 -4.19 -1.48
N GLY A 74 -1.85 -5.07 -0.81
CA GLY A 74 -1.57 -5.42 0.57
C GLY A 74 -2.65 -6.29 1.17
N TYR A 75 -2.51 -6.56 2.45
CA TYR A 75 -3.51 -7.23 3.24
C TYR A 75 -3.65 -6.62 4.62
N THR A 76 -4.78 -6.90 5.26
CA THR A 76 -5.09 -6.46 6.61
C THR A 76 -5.90 -7.52 7.35
N VAL A 77 -6.12 -7.29 8.64
CA VAL A 77 -6.94 -8.11 9.52
C VAL A 77 -8.10 -7.28 10.02
N ILE A 78 -9.30 -7.85 10.07
CA ILE A 78 -10.45 -7.20 10.68
C ILE A 78 -10.22 -7.09 12.19
N GLU A 79 -10.28 -5.88 12.70
CA GLU A 79 -10.21 -5.61 14.14
C GLU A 79 -11.61 -5.66 14.76
N GLU A 80 -12.58 -5.01 14.12
CA GLU A 80 -13.92 -4.85 14.67
C GLU A 80 -14.96 -4.76 13.55
N ILE A 81 -16.20 -5.14 13.85
CA ILE A 81 -17.35 -4.99 12.95
C ILE A 81 -18.34 -4.01 13.58
N THR A 82 -18.47 -2.84 12.97
CA THR A 82 -19.39 -1.80 13.45
C THR A 82 -20.70 -1.91 12.68
N LEU A 83 -21.81 -1.97 13.41
CA LEU A 83 -23.16 -1.93 12.85
C LEU A 83 -23.75 -0.52 13.05
N ARG A 84 -24.57 -0.06 12.10
CA ARG A 84 -25.47 1.12 12.18
C ARG A 84 -24.97 2.45 11.59
N ASN A 85 -24.05 2.45 10.62
CA ASN A 85 -23.82 3.69 9.88
C ASN A 85 -24.94 3.93 8.85
N LYS A 86 -25.94 4.76 9.19
CA LYS A 86 -27.07 5.10 8.31
C LYS A 86 -26.67 5.95 7.08
N LYS A 87 -25.49 6.59 7.09
CA LYS A 87 -25.07 7.55 6.06
C LYS A 87 -24.08 6.97 5.04
N GLY A 88 -23.87 5.65 5.03
CA GLY A 88 -22.88 4.98 4.18
C GLY A 88 -21.44 5.42 4.48
N LEU A 89 -20.46 4.89 3.75
CA LEU A 89 -19.04 5.28 3.85
C LEU A 89 -18.55 5.83 2.50
N TYR A 90 -17.66 6.81 2.57
CA TYR A 90 -17.01 7.45 1.41
C TYR A 90 -18.00 7.90 0.32
N LYS A 91 -18.81 8.93 0.63
CA LYS A 91 -19.84 9.48 -0.28
C LYS A 91 -20.80 8.39 -0.80
N ASN A 92 -21.24 7.49 0.07
CA ASN A 92 -22.13 6.37 -0.25
C ASN A 92 -21.57 5.36 -1.28
N PHE A 93 -20.25 5.26 -1.44
CA PHE A 93 -19.67 4.16 -2.20
C PHE A 93 -19.97 2.82 -1.52
N TYR A 94 -19.75 2.74 -0.20
CA TYR A 94 -20.23 1.62 0.60
C TYR A 94 -21.58 2.00 1.21
N LYS A 95 -22.66 1.43 0.67
CA LYS A 95 -24.03 1.74 1.08
C LYS A 95 -24.51 0.90 2.26
N ASN A 96 -23.83 -0.21 2.57
CA ASN A 96 -24.22 -1.07 3.67
C ASN A 96 -23.94 -0.41 5.02
N SER A 97 -24.84 -0.60 5.98
CA SER A 97 -24.70 -0.10 7.35
C SER A 97 -23.62 -0.80 8.16
N THR A 98 -23.19 -1.98 7.73
CA THR A 98 -22.08 -2.74 8.33
C THR A 98 -20.76 -2.24 7.78
N GLN A 99 -19.85 -1.89 8.69
CA GLN A 99 -18.50 -1.42 8.39
C GLN A 99 -17.49 -2.32 9.10
N LEU A 100 -16.34 -2.51 8.46
CA LEU A 100 -15.24 -3.29 8.99
C LEU A 100 -14.12 -2.33 9.35
N LYS A 101 -13.81 -2.24 10.65
CA LYS A 101 -12.59 -1.62 11.13
C LYS A 101 -11.46 -2.60 10.94
N ILE A 102 -10.41 -2.18 10.25
CA ILE A 102 -9.27 -3.02 9.91
C ILE A 102 -8.03 -2.56 10.67
N LYS A 103 -7.09 -3.47 10.90
CA LYS A 103 -5.75 -3.08 11.36
C LYS A 103 -5.02 -2.31 10.26
N ARG A 104 -3.87 -1.72 10.62
CA ARG A 104 -2.96 -1.11 9.64
C ARG A 104 -2.65 -2.09 8.51
N ILE A 105 -2.75 -1.60 7.28
CA ILE A 105 -2.50 -2.41 6.08
C ILE A 105 -1.01 -2.76 6.00
N LYS A 106 -0.72 -4.04 5.76
CA LYS A 106 0.59 -4.52 5.35
C LYS A 106 0.64 -4.51 3.84
N TYR A 107 1.36 -3.54 3.30
CA TYR A 107 1.46 -3.30 1.87
C TYR A 107 2.49 -4.20 1.22
N PHE A 108 2.24 -4.67 -0.01
CA PHE A 108 3.27 -5.30 -0.81
C PHE A 108 4.25 -4.25 -1.34
N LEU A 109 5.54 -4.53 -1.22
CA LEU A 109 6.61 -3.62 -1.65
C LEU A 109 6.56 -3.37 -3.16
N HIS A 110 6.27 -4.42 -3.93
CA HIS A 110 6.07 -4.37 -5.38
C HIS A 110 4.62 -4.70 -5.75
N PRO A 111 4.09 -4.16 -6.87
CA PRO A 111 2.73 -4.44 -7.31
C PRO A 111 2.54 -5.94 -7.58
N VAL A 112 1.63 -6.59 -6.87
CA VAL A 112 1.29 -8.00 -7.11
C VAL A 112 0.17 -8.08 -8.12
N ILE A 113 0.51 -8.33 -9.39
CA ILE A 113 -0.46 -8.40 -10.51
C ILE A 113 -1.11 -9.79 -10.51
N ILE A 114 -2.40 -9.86 -10.16
CA ILE A 114 -3.15 -11.12 -10.04
C ILE A 114 -3.13 -11.93 -11.34
N ASP A 115 -3.22 -11.26 -12.49
CA ASP A 115 -3.22 -11.92 -13.80
C ASP A 115 -1.96 -12.78 -14.06
N ASN A 116 -0.81 -12.42 -13.47
CA ASN A 116 0.44 -13.13 -13.70
C ASN A 116 0.42 -14.56 -13.12
N PHE A 117 -0.41 -14.82 -12.11
CA PHE A 117 -0.47 -16.11 -11.42
C PHE A 117 -1.90 -16.59 -11.17
N ARG A 118 -2.92 -15.98 -11.81
CA ARG A 118 -4.35 -16.35 -11.68
C ARG A 118 -4.60 -17.84 -11.89
N ASN A 119 -3.81 -18.49 -12.76
CA ASN A 119 -3.95 -19.91 -13.10
C ASN A 119 -3.50 -20.86 -11.99
N GLN A 120 -2.93 -20.32 -10.91
CA GLN A 120 -2.55 -21.06 -9.70
C GLN A 120 -3.60 -20.89 -8.59
N LEU A 121 -4.53 -19.93 -8.73
CA LEU A 121 -5.50 -19.58 -7.69
C LEU A 121 -6.82 -20.31 -7.92
N LYS A 122 -7.14 -21.32 -7.10
CA LYS A 122 -8.34 -22.17 -7.26
C LYS A 122 -9.62 -21.35 -7.24
N SER A 123 -9.72 -20.35 -6.35
CA SER A 123 -10.91 -19.50 -6.24
C SER A 123 -11.10 -18.51 -7.41
N ILE A 124 -10.10 -18.36 -8.29
CA ILE A 124 -10.10 -17.36 -9.38
C ILE A 124 -9.96 -18.01 -10.76
N LYS A 125 -9.09 -19.01 -10.93
CA LYS A 125 -8.71 -19.65 -12.20
C LYS A 125 -9.92 -20.09 -13.03
N SER A 126 -10.91 -20.69 -12.39
CA SER A 126 -12.02 -21.39 -13.05
C SER A 126 -13.24 -20.52 -13.32
N THR A 127 -13.23 -19.24 -12.93
CA THR A 127 -14.43 -18.40 -12.95
C THR A 127 -14.29 -17.26 -13.95
N GLY A 128 -14.84 -17.43 -15.16
CA GLY A 128 -15.18 -16.33 -16.10
C GLY A 128 -14.09 -15.27 -16.34
N ARG A 129 -14.52 -14.04 -16.64
CA ARG A 129 -13.63 -12.88 -16.78
C ARG A 129 -13.21 -12.40 -15.39
N LEU A 130 -11.95 -12.02 -15.23
CA LEU A 130 -11.41 -11.59 -13.92
C LEU A 130 -12.17 -10.37 -13.35
N SER A 131 -12.70 -9.50 -14.23
CA SER A 131 -13.55 -8.37 -13.86
C SER A 131 -14.83 -8.76 -13.12
N ASP A 132 -15.35 -9.95 -13.42
CA ASP A 132 -16.61 -10.44 -12.85
C ASP A 132 -16.33 -11.06 -11.49
N VAL A 133 -15.20 -11.75 -11.35
CA VAL A 133 -14.72 -12.35 -10.10
C VAL A 133 -14.28 -11.30 -9.10
N LEU A 134 -13.46 -10.35 -9.56
CA LEU A 134 -12.85 -9.29 -8.75
C LEU A 134 -13.58 -7.96 -8.96
N ARG A 135 -14.92 -8.00 -8.95
CA ARG A 135 -15.75 -6.81 -9.16
C ARG A 135 -15.48 -5.73 -8.10
N VAL A 136 -15.27 -4.49 -8.54
CA VAL A 136 -15.01 -3.33 -7.66
C VAL A 136 -16.14 -3.12 -6.65
N GLY A 137 -15.76 -3.08 -5.37
CA GLY A 137 -16.62 -2.93 -4.20
C GLY A 137 -17.14 -4.25 -3.62
N TYR A 138 -16.74 -5.40 -4.16
CA TYR A 138 -17.17 -6.72 -3.72
C TYR A 138 -16.06 -7.50 -3.02
N TYR A 139 -16.47 -8.61 -2.39
CA TYR A 139 -15.59 -9.53 -1.68
C TYR A 139 -15.65 -10.90 -2.33
N LYS A 140 -14.50 -11.57 -2.40
CA LYS A 140 -14.37 -12.94 -2.87
C LYS A 140 -13.64 -13.76 -1.80
N GLU A 141 -14.27 -14.82 -1.32
CA GLU A 141 -13.60 -15.77 -0.43
C GLU A 141 -12.53 -16.55 -1.19
N ILE A 142 -11.39 -16.78 -0.56
CA ILE A 142 -10.27 -17.52 -1.11
C ILE A 142 -9.86 -18.67 -0.19
N THR A 143 -9.26 -19.70 -0.78
CA THR A 143 -8.76 -20.84 -0.01
C THR A 143 -7.47 -20.50 0.74
N SER A 144 -7.15 -21.27 1.78
CA SER A 144 -5.86 -21.20 2.50
C SER A 144 -4.65 -21.33 1.56
N ASN A 145 -4.78 -22.14 0.50
CA ASN A 145 -3.73 -22.28 -0.51
C ASN A 145 -3.58 -21.03 -1.39
N ASP A 146 -4.68 -20.47 -1.87
CA ASP A 146 -4.66 -19.21 -2.65
C ASP A 146 -4.06 -18.07 -1.83
N TYR A 147 -4.39 -18.01 -0.54
CA TYR A 147 -3.82 -17.05 0.39
C TYR A 147 -2.29 -17.16 0.45
N ARG A 148 -1.76 -18.39 0.61
CA ARG A 148 -0.31 -18.63 0.64
C ARG A 148 0.37 -18.24 -0.67
N ILE A 149 -0.27 -18.52 -1.81
CA ILE A 149 0.26 -18.15 -3.13
C ILE A 149 0.38 -16.64 -3.27
N ILE A 150 -0.69 -15.88 -2.95
CA ILE A 150 -0.70 -14.41 -3.04
C ILE A 150 0.33 -13.81 -2.07
N LYS A 151 0.36 -14.28 -0.81
CA LYS A 151 1.25 -13.73 0.22
C LYS A 151 2.73 -13.87 -0.11
N LYS A 152 3.12 -14.91 -0.85
CA LYS A 152 4.51 -15.17 -1.25
C LYS A 152 4.99 -14.33 -2.43
N GLN A 153 4.11 -13.59 -3.11
CA GLN A 153 4.48 -12.86 -4.34
C GLN A 153 5.41 -11.66 -4.10
N SER A 154 5.38 -11.06 -2.90
CA SER A 154 6.22 -9.91 -2.59
C SER A 154 6.43 -9.75 -1.09
N ALA A 155 7.56 -9.17 -0.70
CA ALA A 155 7.79 -8.71 0.66
C ALA A 155 6.78 -7.62 1.05
N THR A 156 6.62 -7.38 2.35
CA THR A 156 5.66 -6.37 2.85
C THR A 156 6.31 -5.25 3.63
N THR A 157 5.61 -4.11 3.65
CA THR A 157 5.97 -2.90 4.38
C THR A 157 4.74 -2.29 5.06
N GLY A 158 4.94 -1.55 6.14
CA GLY A 158 3.87 -0.74 6.75
C GLY A 158 3.70 0.63 6.10
N MET A 159 4.56 1.00 5.14
CA MET A 159 4.52 2.29 4.45
C MET A 159 3.57 2.24 3.26
N PHE A 160 2.82 3.32 3.03
CA PHE A 160 1.94 3.44 1.89
C PHE A 160 2.71 3.19 0.58
N PRO A 161 2.22 2.33 -0.33
CA PRO A 161 3.00 1.94 -1.48
C PRO A 161 3.07 3.06 -2.49
N MET A 162 4.28 3.25 -3.00
CA MET A 162 4.56 4.40 -3.84
C MET A 162 4.17 4.21 -5.30
N TYR A 163 3.75 3.01 -5.70
CA TYR A 163 3.08 2.80 -6.98
C TYR A 163 1.66 3.37 -6.99
N PHE A 164 1.14 3.84 -5.85
CA PHE A 164 -0.07 4.67 -5.77
C PHE A 164 0.22 6.17 -5.75
N ASP A 165 1.47 6.57 -5.55
CA ASP A 165 1.84 7.96 -5.74
C ASP A 165 1.83 8.24 -7.23
N THR A 166 0.98 9.19 -7.60
CA THR A 166 0.57 9.56 -8.96
C THR A 166 1.67 10.35 -9.67
N TYR A 167 2.91 9.90 -9.53
CA TYR A 167 3.90 10.22 -10.52
C TYR A 167 3.67 9.24 -11.67
N SER A 168 3.00 9.71 -12.72
CA SER A 168 3.25 9.08 -14.03
C SER A 168 4.77 9.03 -14.21
N GLU A 169 5.30 8.04 -14.92
CA GLU A 169 6.75 7.99 -15.19
C GLU A 169 7.25 9.35 -15.70
N ASN A 170 6.44 10.01 -16.53
CA ASN A 170 6.64 11.39 -17.00
C ASN A 170 6.75 12.43 -15.87
N MET A 171 5.89 12.39 -14.84
CA MET A 171 5.97 13.34 -13.72
C MET A 171 7.15 13.02 -12.80
N LYS A 172 7.49 11.74 -12.61
CA LYS A 172 8.72 11.37 -11.88
C LYS A 172 9.93 11.98 -12.57
N GLU A 173 10.06 11.71 -13.87
CA GLU A 173 11.17 12.20 -14.68
C GLU A 173 11.20 13.73 -14.73
N PHE A 174 10.06 14.39 -14.86
CA PHE A 174 9.94 15.84 -14.80
C PHE A 174 10.50 16.42 -13.49
N ILE A 175 10.12 15.86 -12.35
CA ILE A 175 10.60 16.34 -11.04
C ILE A 175 12.09 16.04 -10.85
N LEU A 176 12.57 14.88 -11.29
CA LEU A 176 14.01 14.55 -11.25
C LEU A 176 14.83 15.53 -12.11
N ASN A 177 14.36 15.84 -13.32
CA ASN A 177 15.00 16.80 -14.20
C ASN A 177 14.95 18.21 -13.61
N THR A 178 13.84 18.59 -12.96
CA THR A 178 13.73 19.86 -12.23
C THR A 178 14.75 19.94 -11.09
N CYS A 179 14.91 18.88 -10.30
CA CYS A 179 15.97 18.80 -9.28
C CYS A 179 17.36 19.00 -9.89
N LYS A 180 17.67 18.32 -10.99
CA LYS A 180 18.97 18.44 -11.68
C LYS A 180 19.20 19.87 -12.18
N SER A 181 18.20 20.51 -12.76
CA SER A 181 18.27 21.91 -13.19
C SER A 181 18.54 22.86 -12.03
N ILE A 182 17.81 22.73 -10.91
CA ILE A 182 18.05 23.54 -9.70
C ILE A 182 19.46 23.33 -9.18
N HIS A 183 19.92 22.09 -9.07
CA HIS A 183 21.28 21.77 -8.60
C HIS A 183 22.36 22.38 -9.51
N ASN A 184 22.19 22.31 -10.83
CA ASN A 184 23.11 22.94 -11.79
C ASN A 184 23.13 24.47 -11.68
N VAL A 185 21.98 25.11 -11.50
CA VAL A 185 21.90 26.57 -11.29
C VAL A 185 22.61 26.96 -10.00
N LEU A 186 22.34 26.26 -8.90
CA LEU A 186 23.01 26.52 -7.62
C LEU A 186 24.52 26.30 -7.73
N LYS A 187 24.98 25.24 -8.40
CA LYS A 187 26.40 24.97 -8.62
C LYS A 187 27.12 26.07 -9.41
N THR A 188 26.41 26.79 -10.27
CA THR A 188 26.98 27.84 -11.13
C THR A 188 26.87 29.24 -10.53
N GLN A 189 25.90 29.48 -9.65
CA GLN A 189 25.60 30.82 -9.12
C GLN A 189 25.99 31.01 -7.65
N GLU A 190 26.09 29.94 -6.85
CA GLU A 190 26.37 30.01 -5.41
C GLU A 190 27.87 29.89 -5.12
N ASN A 191 28.39 30.77 -4.27
CA ASN A 191 29.74 30.65 -3.72
C ASN A 191 29.85 29.56 -2.63
N HIS A 192 28.72 28.98 -2.22
CA HIS A 192 28.67 27.96 -1.18
C HIS A 192 28.97 26.56 -1.74
N SER A 193 29.72 25.77 -0.96
CA SER A 193 30.11 24.41 -1.36
C SER A 193 29.01 23.36 -1.19
N GLN A 194 27.93 23.71 -0.47
CA GLN A 194 26.85 22.80 -0.12
C GLN A 194 25.55 23.56 0.18
N ILE A 195 24.42 22.84 0.10
CA ILE A 195 23.08 23.36 0.41
C ILE A 195 22.33 22.37 1.31
N GLU A 196 21.51 22.85 2.24
CA GLU A 196 20.65 22.00 3.06
C GLU A 196 19.58 21.30 2.22
N ILE A 197 19.36 20.01 2.45
CA ILE A 197 18.39 19.20 1.69
C ILE A 197 16.98 19.76 1.85
N MET A 198 16.58 20.18 3.06
CA MET A 198 15.24 20.75 3.28
C MET A 198 15.07 22.09 2.57
N TYR A 199 16.10 22.93 2.54
CA TYR A 199 16.06 24.17 1.77
C TYR A 199 16.00 23.89 0.27
N PHE A 200 16.79 22.92 -0.23
CA PHE A 200 16.71 22.45 -1.62
C PHE A 200 15.30 21.94 -1.98
N ILE A 201 14.65 21.16 -1.12
CA ILE A 201 13.26 20.71 -1.31
C ILE A 201 12.30 21.90 -1.35
N SER A 202 12.54 22.94 -0.55
CA SER A 202 11.73 24.16 -0.60
C SER A 202 11.87 24.90 -1.94
N LEU A 203 13.09 24.98 -2.49
CA LEU A 203 13.34 25.55 -3.83
C LEU A 203 12.64 24.72 -4.91
N LEU A 204 12.72 23.39 -4.83
CA LEU A 204 11.98 22.49 -5.72
C LEU A 204 10.48 22.77 -5.66
N ARG A 205 9.93 22.97 -4.47
CA ARG A 205 8.50 23.30 -4.31
C ARG A 205 8.13 24.58 -5.05
N GLU A 206 8.91 25.64 -4.89
CA GLU A 206 8.63 26.92 -5.55
C GLU A 206 8.79 26.81 -7.07
N ALA A 207 9.78 26.06 -7.56
CA ALA A 207 9.92 25.78 -8.99
C ALA A 207 8.69 25.03 -9.55
N LEU A 208 8.22 23.98 -8.87
CA LEU A 208 7.06 23.19 -9.30
C LEU A 208 5.76 24.00 -9.30
N LYS A 209 5.59 24.95 -8.38
CA LYS A 209 4.45 25.89 -8.41
C LYS A 209 4.42 26.72 -9.70
N GLY A 210 5.59 27.11 -10.22
CA GLY A 210 5.70 27.79 -11.52
C GLY A 210 5.07 27.00 -12.68
N TYR A 211 5.10 25.67 -12.59
CA TYR A 211 4.47 24.75 -13.54
C TYR A 211 3.05 24.32 -13.15
N ARG A 212 2.43 25.00 -12.18
CA ARG A 212 1.12 24.66 -11.60
C ARG A 212 1.06 23.26 -10.95
N ILE A 213 2.21 22.73 -10.54
CA ILE A 213 2.32 21.46 -9.82
C ILE A 213 2.36 21.76 -8.32
N ASN A 214 1.20 21.59 -7.68
CA ASN A 214 1.03 21.86 -6.25
C ASN A 214 1.33 20.62 -5.42
N LYS A 215 2.56 20.54 -4.89
CA LYS A 215 3.03 19.47 -3.99
C LYS A 215 3.40 20.08 -2.65
N ASP A 216 2.98 19.45 -1.55
CA ASP A 216 3.37 19.90 -0.22
C ASP A 216 4.83 19.51 0.10
N LEU A 217 5.40 20.15 1.12
CA LEU A 217 6.81 19.97 1.47
C LEU A 217 7.11 18.52 1.92
N GLU A 218 6.17 17.87 2.61
CA GLU A 218 6.34 16.50 3.08
C GLU A 218 6.22 15.49 1.94
N GLU A 219 5.37 15.74 0.95
CA GLU A 219 5.28 14.98 -0.28
C GLU A 219 6.59 15.06 -1.09
N LEU A 220 7.15 16.26 -1.24
CA LEU A 220 8.43 16.44 -1.93
C LEU A 220 9.61 15.89 -1.14
N LYS A 221 9.59 15.99 0.19
CA LYS A 221 10.58 15.35 1.06
C LYS A 221 10.55 13.84 0.89
N ARG A 222 9.37 13.21 0.87
CA ARG A 222 9.22 11.77 0.60
C ARG A 222 9.70 11.40 -0.80
N PHE A 223 9.35 12.20 -1.81
CA PHE A 223 9.84 12.00 -3.18
C PHE A 223 11.37 12.03 -3.22
N TYR A 224 11.98 13.10 -2.70
CA TYR A 224 13.42 13.28 -2.67
C TYR A 224 14.12 12.14 -1.91
N SER A 225 13.61 11.78 -0.74
CA SER A 225 14.13 10.68 0.08
C SER A 225 14.18 9.35 -0.68
N ARG A 226 13.23 9.13 -1.58
CA ARG A 226 13.12 7.89 -2.36
C ARG A 226 14.03 7.87 -3.58
N TYR A 227 14.16 9.01 -4.26
CA TYR A 227 14.83 9.09 -5.55
C TYR A 227 16.19 9.78 -5.50
N ALA A 228 16.70 10.09 -4.31
CA ALA A 228 18.00 10.74 -4.11
C ALA A 228 19.14 10.06 -4.90
N ASN A 229 19.15 8.73 -4.97
CA ASN A 229 20.17 7.99 -5.72
C ASN A 229 20.06 8.18 -7.24
N GLU A 230 18.85 8.37 -7.79
CA GLU A 230 18.64 8.62 -9.23
C GLU A 230 19.11 10.03 -9.66
N LEU A 231 19.30 10.94 -8.69
CA LEU A 231 19.77 12.30 -8.96
C LEU A 231 21.29 12.37 -9.20
N GLY A 232 22.05 11.39 -8.69
CA GLY A 232 23.52 11.39 -8.79
C GLY A 232 24.21 12.48 -7.95
N PHE A 233 23.48 13.13 -7.04
CA PHE A 233 24.05 14.15 -6.16
C PHE A 233 24.87 13.50 -5.05
N LYS A 234 25.91 14.21 -4.59
CA LYS A 234 26.68 13.80 -3.42
C LYS A 234 26.03 14.35 -2.15
N HIS A 235 25.41 13.49 -1.35
CA HIS A 235 24.82 13.85 -0.06
C HIS A 235 25.85 13.77 1.07
N ILE A 236 25.78 14.73 1.99
CA ILE A 236 26.71 14.87 3.11
C ILE A 236 25.93 14.67 4.43
N PRO A 237 26.37 13.74 5.30
CA PRO A 237 25.77 13.56 6.62
C PRO A 237 26.08 14.75 7.53
N SER A 238 25.18 15.04 8.45
CA SER A 238 25.43 15.97 9.56
C SER A 238 25.31 15.25 10.90
N ARG A 239 25.80 15.88 11.95
CA ARG A 239 25.57 15.46 13.35
C ARG A 239 24.40 16.21 13.99
N ASP A 240 23.88 17.26 13.35
CA ASP A 240 22.72 18.00 13.86
C ASP A 240 21.42 17.26 13.54
N ALA A 241 20.79 16.69 14.59
CA ALA A 241 19.55 15.95 14.48
C ALA A 241 18.38 16.79 13.93
N LYS A 242 18.43 18.12 14.06
CA LYS A 242 17.35 19.01 13.59
C LYS A 242 17.33 19.18 12.07
N SER A 243 18.43 18.91 11.39
CA SER A 243 18.56 19.07 9.93
C SER A 243 18.47 17.74 9.16
N PHE A 244 18.05 16.65 9.78
CA PHE A 244 18.05 15.32 9.15
C PHE A 244 16.92 15.12 8.14
N VAL A 245 17.31 14.67 6.96
CA VAL A 245 16.44 14.05 5.98
C VAL A 245 16.89 12.61 5.80
N VAL A 246 15.96 11.67 6.03
CA VAL A 246 16.21 10.24 5.88
C VAL A 246 16.14 9.88 4.40
N LEU A 247 17.27 9.55 3.78
CA LEU A 247 17.33 9.11 2.39
C LEU A 247 17.45 7.59 2.32
N LEU A 248 16.95 7.00 1.24
CA LEU A 248 17.13 5.59 0.92
C LEU A 248 18.45 5.38 0.16
N THR A 249 19.25 4.38 0.54
CA THR A 249 20.41 3.92 -0.23
C THR A 249 19.97 3.08 -1.44
N PRO A 250 20.88 2.75 -2.38
CA PRO A 250 20.55 1.85 -3.49
C PRO A 250 20.03 0.48 -3.03
N SER A 251 20.45 0.01 -1.85
CA SER A 251 19.96 -1.22 -1.21
C SER A 251 18.62 -1.06 -0.46
N GLY A 252 18.07 0.16 -0.40
CA GLY A 252 16.83 0.47 0.31
C GLY A 252 16.99 0.73 1.81
N GLU A 253 18.22 0.79 2.33
CA GLU A 253 18.51 1.13 3.71
C GLU A 253 18.31 2.62 3.98
N LYS A 254 17.96 2.98 5.22
CA LYS A 254 17.77 4.38 5.62
C LYS A 254 19.06 4.97 6.17
N LYS A 255 19.48 6.13 5.66
CA LYS A 255 20.59 6.91 6.19
C LYS A 255 20.22 8.38 6.34
N ASN A 256 20.77 9.02 7.37
CA ASN A 256 20.52 10.42 7.66
C ASN A 256 21.52 11.31 6.93
N PHE A 257 20.99 12.29 6.20
CA PHE A 257 21.77 13.32 5.53
C PHE A 257 21.20 14.69 5.84
N SER A 258 22.01 15.73 5.64
CA SER A 258 21.55 17.11 5.81
C SER A 258 21.89 18.01 4.65
N TYR A 259 22.97 17.73 3.91
CA TYR A 259 23.41 18.61 2.84
C TYR A 259 23.59 17.88 1.51
N ILE A 260 23.53 18.64 0.43
CA ILE A 260 23.88 18.27 -0.93
C ILE A 260 25.15 19.06 -1.29
N SER A 261 26.17 18.37 -1.78
CA SER A 261 27.37 19.01 -2.31
C SER A 261 27.02 19.79 -3.59
N LEU A 262 27.51 21.02 -3.68
CA LEU A 262 27.47 21.84 -4.89
C LEU A 262 28.80 21.83 -5.65
N LYS A 263 29.85 21.21 -5.09
CA LYS A 263 31.13 21.00 -5.77
C LYS A 263 31.05 20.04 -6.95
#